data_AF-A0A6P0NAF4-F1
#
_entry.id   AF-A0A6P0NAF4-F1
#
_cell.length_a   1.000
_cell.length_b   1.000
_cell.length_c   1.000
_cell.angle_alpha   90.00
_cell.angle_beta   90.00
_cell.angle_gamma   90.00
#
_symmetry.space_group_name_H-M   'P 1'
#
loop_
_entity.id
_entity.type
_entity.pdbx_description
1 polymer ?
#
loop_
_entity_poly.entity_id
_entity_poly.type
_entity_poly.pdbx_seq_one_letter_code
_entity_poly.pdbx_strand_id
1 'polypeptide(L)' 'MKIKSVIWQEDGVWCGSVPALPGCHTWGESYEHLIEMLEEAVQGWIEVASEREEFEPDQQ' A
#
# COMPACT_ATOMS: atom_id res chain seq x y z
N MET A 1 0.27 -6.49 -12.32
CA MET A 1 -1.19 -6.34 -12.05
C MET A 1 -1.61 -4.90 -12.29
N LYS A 2 -2.91 -4.60 -12.41
CA LYS A 2 -3.43 -3.21 -12.41
C LYS A 2 -4.27 -3.02 -11.16
N ILE A 3 -3.81 -2.18 -10.23
CA ILE A 3 -4.48 -1.85 -8.99
C ILE A 3 -4.79 -0.36 -9.00
N LYS A 4 -5.98 0.03 -8.52
CA LYS A 4 -6.40 1.43 -8.46
C LYS A 4 -6.01 2.03 -7.10
N SER A 5 -5.50 3.26 -7.12
CA SER A 5 -5.26 4.08 -5.94
C SER A 5 -6.19 5.30 -5.93
N VAL A 6 -6.46 5.81 -4.74
CA VAL A 6 -7.07 7.12 -4.50
C VAL A 6 -5.93 8.05 -4.07
N ILE A 7 -5.82 9.20 -4.73
CA ILE A 7 -4.75 10.18 -4.52
C ILE A 7 -5.36 11.51 -4.09
N TRP A 8 -4.79 12.14 -3.07
CA TRP A 8 -5.13 13.49 -2.62
C TRP A 8 -3.89 14.23 -2.13
N GLN A 9 -4.05 15.49 -1.74
CA GLN A 9 -3.03 16.24 -1.03
C GLN A 9 -3.55 16.66 0.34
N GLU A 10 -2.67 16.62 1.33
CA GLU A 10 -2.92 17.05 2.70
C GLU A 10 -1.67 17.79 3.19
N ASP A 11 -1.84 19.01 3.68
CA ASP A 11 -0.75 19.87 4.18
C ASP A 11 0.47 20.00 3.24
N GLY A 12 0.24 20.01 1.92
CA GLY A 12 1.28 20.14 0.90
C GLY A 12 2.04 18.84 0.59
N VAL A 13 1.60 17.72 1.14
CA VAL A 13 2.14 16.38 0.89
C VAL A 13 1.16 15.60 0.01
N TRP A 14 1.67 14.80 -0.92
CA TRP A 14 0.85 13.89 -1.71
C TRP A 14 0.57 12.61 -0.93
N CYS A 15 -0.69 12.22 -0.84
CA CYS A 15 -1.13 11.05 -0.11
C CYS A 15 -1.83 10.07 -1.05
N GLY A 16 -1.65 8.77 -0.78
CA GLY A 16 -2.24 7.70 -1.57
C GLY A 16 -2.78 6.58 -0.68
N SER A 17 -3.93 6.05 -1.08
CA SER A 17 -4.53 4.85 -0.47
C SER A 17 -4.91 3.87 -1.56
N VAL A 18 -4.82 2.58 -1.27
CA VAL A 18 -5.21 1.51 -2.18
C VAL A 18 -6.44 0.79 -1.61
N PRO A 19 -7.68 1.13 -2.02
CA PRO A 19 -8.89 0.60 -1.39
C PRO A 19 -9.02 -0.93 -1.46
N ALA A 20 -8.39 -1.56 -2.45
CA ALA A 20 -8.38 -3.02 -2.60
C ALA A 20 -7.44 -3.72 -1.59
N LEU A 21 -6.51 -2.99 -0.96
CA LEU A 21 -5.54 -3.49 0.01
C LEU A 21 -5.75 -2.77 1.35
N PRO A 22 -6.64 -3.29 2.23
CA PRO A 22 -6.97 -2.64 3.49
C PRO A 22 -5.72 -2.31 4.31
N GLY A 23 -5.61 -1.05 4.73
CA GLY A 23 -4.47 -0.55 5.50
C GLY A 23 -3.29 -0.05 4.65
N CYS A 24 -3.27 -0.30 3.34
CA CYS A 24 -2.20 0.20 2.45
C CYS A 24 -2.38 1.70 2.15
N HIS A 25 -1.64 2.52 2.88
CA HIS A 25 -1.58 3.97 2.74
C HIS A 25 -0.12 4.40 2.69
N THR A 26 0.16 5.41 1.89
CA THR A 26 1.51 5.98 1.80
C THR A 26 1.43 7.45 1.40
N TRP A 27 2.57 8.13 1.39
CA TRP A 27 2.69 9.54 1.07
C TRP A 27 4.02 9.83 0.37
N GLY A 28 4.12 10.98 -0.30
CA GLY A 28 5.32 11.44 -0.99
C GLY A 28 5.37 12.96 -1.11
N GLU A 29 6.58 13.49 -1.23
CA GLU A 29 6.83 14.95 -1.35
C GLU A 29 6.43 15.51 -2.72
N SER A 30 6.40 14.67 -3.75
CA SER A 30 5.88 14.99 -5.09
C SER A 30 4.92 13.90 -5.56
N TYR A 31 4.21 14.15 -6.67
CA TYR A 31 3.35 13.14 -7.26
C TYR A 31 4.16 11.91 -7.70
N GLU A 32 5.30 12.10 -8.32
CA GLU A 32 6.21 11.04 -8.77
C GLU A 32 6.72 10.22 -7.58
N HIS A 33 7.16 10.89 -6.50
CA HIS A 33 7.59 10.22 -5.27
C HIS A 33 6.43 9.41 -4.66
N LEU A 34 5.19 9.93 -4.67
CA LEU A 34 4.03 9.17 -4.21
C LEU A 34 3.80 7.91 -5.05
N ILE A 35 4.01 7.95 -6.37
CA ILE A 35 3.86 6.75 -7.22
C ILE A 35 4.90 5.69 -6.85
N GLU A 36 6.17 6.07 -6.66
CA GLU A 36 7.23 5.15 -6.22
C GLU A 36 6.86 4.49 -4.89
N MET A 37 6.42 5.31 -3.91
CA MET A 37 6.00 4.83 -2.60
C MET A 37 4.75 3.94 -2.65
N LEU A 38 3.83 4.18 -3.59
CA LEU A 38 2.65 3.33 -3.79
C LEU A 38 3.03 1.96 -4.34
N GLU A 39 4.00 1.90 -5.26
CA GLU A 39 4.49 0.63 -5.80
C GLU A 39 5.16 -0.22 -4.72
N GLU A 40 6.02 0.38 -3.89
CA GLU A 40 6.66 -0.30 -2.77
C GLU A 40 5.66 -0.77 -1.71
N ALA A 41 4.72 0.10 -1.31
CA ALA A 41 3.72 -0.24 -0.29
C ALA A 41 2.80 -1.39 -0.75
N VAL A 42 2.39 -1.38 -2.02
CA VAL A 42 1.59 -2.46 -2.62
C VAL A 42 2.37 -3.78 -2.61
N GLN A 43 3.64 -3.75 -3.03
CA GLN A 43 4.48 -4.94 -3.09
C GLN A 43 4.68 -5.53 -1.68
N GLY A 44 5.08 -4.71 -0.71
CA GLY A 44 5.27 -5.16 0.68
C GLY A 44 3.97 -5.68 1.32
N TRP A 45 2.82 -5.08 1.01
CA TRP A 45 1.52 -5.59 1.50
C TRP A 45 1.23 -6.99 0.95
N ILE A 46 1.44 -7.22 -0.35
CA ILE A 46 1.20 -8.52 -1.00
C ILE A 46 2.15 -9.59 -0.45
N GLU A 47 3.42 -9.25 -0.23
CA GLU A 47 4.41 -10.18 0.35
C GLU A 47 3.95 -10.66 1.72
N VAL A 48 3.64 -9.75 2.64
CA VAL A 48 3.17 -10.11 3.99
C VAL A 48 1.83 -10.85 3.96
N ALA A 49 0.89 -10.45 3.09
CA ALA A 49 -0.39 -11.13 2.96
C ALA A 49 -0.20 -12.57 2.47
N SER A 50 0.73 -12.79 1.54
CA SER A 50 1.04 -14.12 0.99
C SER A 50 1.75 -15.02 2.02
N GLU A 51 2.66 -14.46 2.82
CA GLU A 51 3.30 -15.18 3.92
C GLU A 51 2.29 -15.59 5.01
N ARG A 52 1.26 -14.78 5.26
CA ARG A 52 0.19 -15.11 6.22
C ARG A 52 -0.70 -16.25 5.75
N GLU A 53 -0.87 -16.45 4.45
CA GLU A 53 -1.55 -17.65 3.93
C GLU A 53 -0.72 -18.94 4.14
N GLU A 54 0.62 -18.84 4.20
CA GLU A 54 1.50 -19.98 4.47
C GLU A 54 1.63 -20.32 5.97
N PHE A 55 1.31 -19.39 6.87
CA PHE A 55 1.35 -19.56 8.32
C PHE A 55 -0.02 -19.35 8.97
N GLU A 56 -0.91 -20.35 8.85
CA GLU A 56 -1.85 -20.66 9.92
C GLU A 56 -1.31 -21.85 10.76
N PRO A 57 -0.40 -21.63 11.73
CA PRO A 57 -0.36 -22.56 12.86
C PRO A 57 -1.62 -22.30 13.69
N ASP A 58 -2.38 -23.37 13.91
CA ASP A 58 -3.52 -23.47 14.84
C ASP A 58 -3.43 -22.47 15.99
N GLN A 59 -4.54 -21.74 16.19
CA GLN A 59 -4.71 -20.90 17.36
C GLN A 59 -4.53 -21.75 18.63
N GLN A 60 -3.54 -21.41 19.46
CA GLN A 60 -3.40 -21.95 20.82
C GLN A 60 -3.39 -20.82 21.85
#